data_AF-A0A951EHG8-F1
#
_entry.id   AF-A0A951EHG8-F1
#
_cell.length_a   1.000
_cell.length_b   1.000
_cell.length_c   1.000
_cell.angle_alpha   90.00
_cell.angle_beta   90.00
_cell.angle_gamma   90.00
#
_symmetry.space_group_name_H-M   'P 1'
#
loop_
_entity.id
_entity.type
_entity.pdbx_description
1 polymer ?
#
loop_
_entity_poly.entity_id
_entity_poly.type
_entity_poly.pdbx_seq_one_letter_code
_entity_poly.pdbx_strand_id
1 'polypeptide(L)' 'MSTILVASGVALLASILFTPYLIRLFTRQGFGQEIRQEGPQTHQSKRG' A
#
# COMPACT_ATOMS: atom_id res chain seq x y z
N MET A 1 7.57 12.55 -26.17
CA MET A 1 8.32 11.81 -25.14
C MET A 1 8.46 12.58 -23.83
N SER A 2 8.86 13.86 -23.83
CA SER A 2 9.04 14.63 -22.59
C SER A 2 7.80 14.72 -21.69
N THR A 3 6.60 14.88 -22.28
CA THR A 3 5.33 14.91 -21.52
C THR A 3 5.01 13.58 -20.83
N ILE A 4 5.34 12.46 -21.47
CA ILE A 4 5.16 11.11 -20.89
C ILE A 4 6.09 10.96 -19.69
N LEU A 5 7.36 11.37 -19.80
CA LEU A 5 8.31 11.29 -18.70
C LEU A 5 7.88 12.15 -17.50
N VAL A 6 7.38 13.37 -17.77
CA VAL A 6 6.85 14.25 -16.73
C VAL A 6 5.61 13.63 -16.07
N ALA A 7 4.66 13.12 -16.86
CA ALA A 7 3.46 12.48 -16.33
C ALA A 7 3.80 11.25 -15.47
N SER A 8 4.72 10.40 -15.92
CA SER A 8 5.19 9.24 -15.16
C SER A 8 5.89 9.65 -13.86
N GLY A 9 6.71 10.71 -13.90
CA GLY A 9 7.36 11.25 -12.70
C GLY A 9 6.35 11.76 -11.67
N VAL A 10 5.35 12.52 -12.12
CA VAL A 10 4.28 13.03 -11.24
C VAL A 10 3.45 11.88 -10.67
N ALA A 11 3.08 10.89 -11.49
CA ALA A 11 2.31 9.73 -11.04
C ALA A 11 3.07 8.88 -10.02
N LEU A 12 4.38 8.71 -10.21
CA LEU A 12 5.24 8.00 -9.27
C LEU A 12 5.31 8.73 -7.92
N LEU A 13 5.54 10.05 -7.95
CA LEU A 13 5.59 10.87 -6.74
C LEU A 13 4.25 10.83 -6.00
N ALA A 14 3.14 11.03 -6.71
CA ALA A 14 1.81 10.92 -6.12
C ALA A 14 1.58 9.54 -5.49
N SER A 15 1.95 8.45 -6.17
CA SER A 15 1.78 7.09 -5.66
C SER A 15 2.58 6.87 -4.37
N ILE A 16 3.86 7.25 -4.33
CA ILE A 16 4.70 7.06 -3.14
C ILE A 16 4.17 7.87 -1.96
N LEU A 17 3.74 9.12 -2.20
CA LEU A 17 3.28 10.02 -1.15
C LEU A 17 1.90 9.64 -0.60
N PHE A 18 0.95 9.25 -1.46
CA PHE A 18 -0.43 9.00 -1.04
C PHE A 18 -0.73 7.54 -0.67
N THR A 19 0.02 6.56 -1.18
CA THR A 19 -0.18 5.14 -0.83
C THR A 19 -0.19 4.86 0.68
N PRO A 20 0.73 5.37 1.54
CA PRO A 20 0.67 5.09 2.98
C PRO A 20 -0.60 5.62 3.65
N TYR A 21 -1.15 6.74 3.16
CA TYR A 21 -2.43 7.26 3.63
C TYR A 21 -3.58 6.34 3.21
N LEU A 22 -3.59 5.91 1.94
CA LEU A 22 -4.60 4.99 1.42
C LEU A 22 -4.58 3.64 2.13
N ILE A 23 -3.40 3.07 2.42
CA ILE A 23 -3.27 1.84 3.22
C ILE A 23 -3.98 2.01 4.56
N ARG A 24 -3.72 3.11 5.30
CA ARG A 24 -4.38 3.37 6.59
C ARG A 24 -5.90 3.52 6.46
N LEU A 25 -6.38 4.14 5.38
CA LEU A 25 -7.81 4.28 5.12
C LEU A 25 -8.46 2.92 4.83
N PHE A 26 -7.84 2.11 3.98
CA PHE A 26 -8.32 0.80 3.58
C PHE A 26 -8.30 -0.20 4.74
N THR A 27 -7.22 -0.25 5.52
CA THR A 27 -7.16 -1.08 6.73
C THR A 27 -8.25 -0.68 7.74
N ARG A 28 -8.61 0.61 7.87
CA ARG A 28 -9.75 1.05 8.71
C ARG A 28 -11.11 0.60 8.19
N GLN A 29 -11.23 0.39 6.89
CA GLN A 29 -12.44 -0.14 6.25
C GLN A 29 -12.49 -1.68 6.29
N GLY A 30 -11.48 -2.33 6.86
CA GLY A 30 -11.37 -3.79 6.89
C GLY A 30 -10.87 -4.39 5.58
N PHE A 31 -10.35 -3.58 4.65
CA PHE A 31 -9.65 -4.07 3.47
C PHE A 31 -8.23 -4.43 3.85
N GLY A 32 -7.90 -5.71 3.69
CA GLY A 32 -6.62 -6.28 4.07
C GLY A 32 -6.61 -7.79 3.86
N GLN A 33 -5.43 -8.39 3.86
CA GLN A 33 -5.32 -9.83 3.77
C GLN A 33 -5.18 -10.45 5.17
N GLU A 34 -6.08 -11.38 5.50
CA GLU A 34 -5.94 -12.20 6.70
C GLU A 34 -4.70 -13.10 6.62
N ILE A 35 -3.93 -13.14 7.72
CA ILE A 35 -2.76 -14.02 7.86
C ILE A 35 -3.18 -15.27 8.63
N ARG A 36 -2.93 -16.45 8.05
CA ARG A 36 -3.22 -17.74 8.69
C ARG A 36 -2.56 -17.87 10.05
N GLN A 37 -3.23 -18.50 10.99
CA GLN A 37 -2.77 -18.63 12.38
C GLN A 37 -1.65 -19.66 12.58
N GLU A 38 -1.53 -20.64 11.68
CA GLU A 38 -0.54 -21.72 11.77
C GLU A 38 0.92 -21.29 11.46
N GLY A 39 1.14 -20.05 11.02
CA GLY A 39 2.46 -19.53 10.70
C GLY A 39 3.23 -19.01 11.93
N PRO A 40 4.52 -18.62 11.75
CA PRO A 40 5.27 -17.92 12.79
C PRO A 40 4.51 -16.69 13.33
N GLN A 41 4.53 -16.45 14.64
CA GLN A 41 3.82 -15.33 15.25
C GLN A 41 4.25 -13.97 14.68
N THR A 42 5.51 -13.84 14.26
CA THR A 42 6.03 -12.65 13.57
C THR A 42 5.34 -12.35 12.24
N HIS A 43 4.62 -13.30 11.62
CA HIS A 43 3.85 -13.04 10.41
C HIS A 43 2.53 -12.32 10.71
N GLN A 44 1.98 -12.44 11.93
CA GLN A 44 0.73 -11.78 12.30
C GLN A 44 0.83 -10.26 12.29
N SER A 45 2.04 -9.69 12.46
CA SER A 45 2.27 -8.25 12.34
C SER A 45 2.05 -7.70 10.93
N LYS A 46 2.02 -8.59 9.92
CA LYS A 46 1.75 -8.24 8.52
C LYS A 46 0.26 -8.33 8.16
N ARG A 47 -0.61 -8.64 9.14
CA ARG A 47 -2.06 -8.61 8.95
C ARG A 47 -2.52 -7.16 8.74
N GLY A 48 -3.28 -6.94 7.68
CA GLY A 48 -3.84 -5.64 7.34
C GLY A 48 -4.02 -5.42 5.85
#